data_AF-A0A3P3PXP2-F1
#
_entry.id   AF-A0A3P3PXP2-F1
#
_cell.length_a   1.000
_cell.length_b   1.000
_cell.length_c   1.000
_cell.angle_alpha   90.00
_cell.angle_beta   90.00
_cell.angle_gamma   90.00
#
_symmetry.space_group_name_H-M   'P 1'
#
loop_
_entity.id
_entity.type
_entity.pdbx_description
1 polymer ?
#
loop_
_entity_poly.entity_id
_entity_poly.type
_entity_poly.pdbx_seq_one_letter_code
_entity_poly.pdbx_strand_id
1 'polypeptide(L)'
;MAKNVRELKVRAQSGYHYKEVPQIQLKGVWLREFGFKEGMPVMVKCENGRLIITTDEARAELAKAEQEFMDRKLGAQKKRFEQEKKQLHVQFVAEHRATYGDSDAGEGAAYV
;
A
#
# COMPACT_ATOMS: atom_id res chain seq x y z
N MET A 1 -28.24 -5.08 -25.87
CA MET A 1 -28.77 -5.77 -24.67
C MET A 1 -27.60 -6.43 -23.95
N ALA A 2 -27.45 -6.19 -22.65
CA ALA A 2 -26.41 -6.86 -21.87
C ALA A 2 -26.68 -8.37 -21.85
N LYS A 3 -25.65 -9.17 -22.14
CA LYS A 3 -25.76 -10.63 -22.11
C LYS A 3 -25.77 -11.09 -20.66
N ASN A 4 -26.95 -11.46 -20.16
CA ASN A 4 -27.18 -11.83 -18.75
C ASN A 4 -26.70 -13.26 -18.41
N VAL A 5 -26.35 -14.07 -19.41
CA VAL A 5 -25.86 -15.44 -19.23
C VAL A 5 -24.55 -15.62 -19.99
N ARG A 6 -23.53 -16.09 -19.29
CA ARG A 6 -22.21 -16.39 -19.86
C ARG A 6 -21.80 -17.79 -19.46
N GLU A 7 -21.57 -18.62 -20.46
CA GLU A 7 -21.01 -19.95 -20.26
C GLU A 7 -19.52 -19.83 -20.00
N LEU A 8 -19.08 -20.37 -18.87
CA LEU A 8 -17.68 -20.40 -18.46
C LEU A 8 -17.28 -21.85 -18.21
N LYS A 9 -16.04 -22.16 -18.54
CA LYS A 9 -15.45 -23.47 -18.26
C LYS A 9 -14.51 -23.36 -17.07
N VAL A 10 -14.68 -24.24 -16.08
CA VAL A 10 -13.69 -24.43 -15.02
C VAL A 10 -12.43 -24.99 -15.65
N ARG A 11 -11.29 -24.34 -15.40
CA ARG A 11 -9.98 -24.78 -15.88
C ARG A 11 -9.11 -25.16 -14.70
N ALA A 12 -8.18 -26.09 -14.90
CA ALA A 12 -7.11 -26.31 -13.94
C ALA A 12 -6.13 -25.12 -13.99
N GLN A 13 -5.70 -24.67 -12.82
CA GLN A 13 -4.62 -23.70 -12.66
C GLN A 13 -3.58 -24.28 -11.70
N SER A 14 -2.31 -23.93 -11.86
CA SER A 14 -1.24 -24.41 -10.98
C SER A 14 -1.30 -23.69 -9.63
N GLY A 15 -1.73 -24.40 -8.60
CA GLY A 15 -1.80 -23.91 -7.22
C GLY A 15 -0.49 -24.10 -6.45
N TYR A 16 -0.58 -24.00 -5.13
CA TYR A 16 0.57 -24.19 -4.23
C TYR A 16 1.17 -25.60 -4.42
N HIS A 17 2.50 -25.70 -4.42
CA HIS A 17 3.25 -26.92 -4.76
C HIS A 17 2.89 -27.56 -6.12
N TYR A 18 2.55 -26.75 -7.13
CA TYR A 18 2.23 -27.23 -8.48
C TYR A 18 1.05 -28.20 -8.55
N LYS A 19 0.18 -28.18 -7.54
CA LYS A 19 -1.06 -28.97 -7.54
C LYS A 19 -2.10 -28.28 -8.41
N GLU A 20 -2.78 -29.04 -9.25
CA GLU A 20 -3.89 -28.51 -10.05
C GLU A 20 -5.05 -28.10 -9.14
N VAL A 21 -5.44 -26.83 -9.24
CA VAL A 21 -6.60 -26.26 -8.54
C VAL A 21 -7.67 -25.81 -9.54
N PRO A 22 -8.96 -26.00 -9.25
CA PRO A 22 -10.02 -25.53 -10.12
C PRO A 22 -10.11 -23.99 -10.10
N GLN A 23 -10.13 -23.38 -11.29
CA GLN A 23 -10.20 -21.94 -11.48
C GLN A 23 -11.34 -21.55 -12.43
N ILE A 24 -12.13 -20.55 -12.01
CA ILE A 24 -13.10 -19.86 -12.85
C ILE A 24 -12.53 -18.47 -13.19
N GLN A 25 -12.39 -18.14 -14.47
CA GLN A 25 -11.91 -16.82 -14.89
C GLN A 25 -13.09 -15.92 -15.30
N LEU A 26 -13.36 -14.90 -14.50
CA LEU A 26 -14.31 -13.83 -14.79
C LEU A 26 -13.56 -12.58 -15.24
N LYS A 27 -13.59 -12.28 -16.54
CA LYS A 27 -12.88 -11.13 -17.12
C LYS A 27 -13.67 -10.48 -18.25
N GLY A 28 -13.60 -9.15 -18.34
CA GLY A 28 -14.16 -8.35 -19.43
C GLY A 28 -14.86 -7.07 -18.97
N VAL A 29 -15.03 -6.13 -19.93
CA VAL A 29 -15.61 -4.79 -19.70
C VAL A 29 -17.04 -4.87 -19.12
N TRP A 30 -17.78 -5.91 -19.48
CA TRP A 30 -19.13 -6.18 -18.99
C TRP A 30 -19.24 -6.23 -17.47
N LEU A 31 -18.17 -6.58 -16.73
CA LEU A 31 -18.18 -6.53 -15.26
C LEU A 31 -18.49 -5.11 -14.74
N ARG A 32 -17.98 -4.08 -15.43
CA ARG A 32 -18.25 -2.68 -15.09
C ARG A 32 -19.72 -2.31 -15.28
N GLU A 33 -20.39 -2.89 -16.29
CA GLU A 33 -21.83 -2.69 -16.54
C GLU A 33 -22.69 -3.24 -15.40
N PHE A 34 -22.21 -4.30 -14.71
CA PHE A 34 -22.86 -4.88 -13.53
C PHE A 34 -22.39 -4.26 -12.20
N GLY A 35 -21.66 -3.13 -12.24
CA GLY A 35 -21.22 -2.42 -11.03
C GLY A 35 -19.93 -2.94 -10.40
N PHE A 36 -19.29 -3.97 -10.96
CA PHE A 36 -17.99 -4.44 -10.49
C PHE A 36 -16.88 -3.52 -11.03
N LYS A 37 -16.41 -2.61 -10.17
CA LYS A 37 -15.29 -1.70 -10.48
C LYS A 37 -13.96 -2.26 -9.94
N GLU A 38 -12.88 -1.81 -10.54
CA GLU A 38 -11.53 -2.14 -10.09
C GLU A 38 -11.30 -1.62 -8.66
N GLY A 39 -10.66 -2.44 -7.82
CA GLY A 39 -10.37 -2.09 -6.43
C GLY A 39 -11.56 -2.21 -5.47
N MET A 40 -12.77 -2.53 -5.95
CA MET A 40 -13.90 -2.77 -5.04
C MET A 40 -13.82 -4.16 -4.40
N PRO A 41 -14.04 -4.27 -3.08
CA PRO A 41 -14.17 -5.57 -2.44
C PRO A 41 -15.45 -6.27 -2.92
N VAL A 42 -15.33 -7.58 -3.13
CA VAL A 42 -16.44 -8.45 -3.52
C VAL A 42 -16.60 -9.56 -2.49
N MET A 43 -17.85 -9.94 -2.24
CA MET A 43 -18.21 -11.06 -1.40
C MET A 43 -18.74 -12.20 -2.26
N VAL A 44 -18.21 -13.39 -2.04
CA VAL A 44 -18.67 -14.62 -2.69
C VAL A 44 -19.32 -15.51 -1.64
N LYS A 45 -20.61 -15.78 -1.80
CA LYS A 45 -21.33 -16.77 -0.99
C LYS A 45 -21.44 -18.08 -1.74
N CYS A 46 -21.14 -19.18 -1.06
CA CYS A 46 -21.23 -20.54 -1.60
C CYS A 46 -22.47 -21.22 -1.01
N GLU A 47 -23.51 -21.39 -1.81
CA GLU A 47 -24.78 -21.97 -1.36
C GLU A 47 -25.30 -23.02 -2.34
N ASN A 48 -25.47 -24.26 -1.87
CA ASN A 48 -26.08 -25.35 -2.65
C ASN A 48 -25.49 -25.53 -4.07
N GLY A 49 -24.15 -25.48 -4.18
CA GLY A 49 -23.45 -25.60 -5.47
C GLY A 49 -23.49 -24.33 -6.34
N ARG A 50 -23.99 -23.20 -5.81
CA ARG A 50 -23.99 -21.90 -6.48
C ARG A 50 -22.99 -20.95 -5.83
N LEU A 51 -22.36 -20.12 -6.66
CA LEU A 51 -21.55 -18.99 -6.22
C LEU A 51 -22.33 -17.71 -6.49
N ILE A 52 -22.65 -16.97 -5.43
CA ILE A 52 -23.32 -15.67 -5.52
C ILE A 52 -22.25 -14.61 -5.25
N ILE A 53 -21.93 -13.83 -6.28
CA ILE A 53 -20.91 -12.78 -6.21
C ILE A 53 -21.64 -11.43 -6.08
N THR A 54 -21.32 -10.70 -5.02
CA THR A 54 -21.95 -9.40 -4.69
C THR A 54 -20.89 -8.36 -4.40
N THR A 55 -21.15 -7.11 -4.77
CA THR A 55 -20.33 -5.97 -4.39
C THR A 55 -20.54 -5.66 -2.91
N ASP A 56 -19.46 -5.48 -2.16
CA ASP A 56 -19.50 -5.17 -0.73
C ASP A 56 -19.21 -3.68 -0.54
N GLU A 57 -20.23 -2.85 -0.70
CA GLU A 57 -20.09 -1.40 -0.57
C GLU A 57 -19.69 -0.99 0.86
N ALA A 58 -20.20 -1.69 1.88
CA ALA A 58 -19.89 -1.41 3.28
C ALA A 58 -18.39 -1.62 3.57
N ARG A 59 -17.81 -2.72 3.07
CA ARG A 59 -16.38 -2.97 3.19
C ARG A 59 -15.54 -2.00 2.35
N ALA A 60 -16.07 -1.54 1.22
CA ALA A 60 -15.39 -0.54 0.38
C ALA A 60 -15.25 0.79 1.12
N GLU A 61 -16.32 1.27 1.76
CA GLU A 61 -16.30 2.52 2.52
C GLU A 61 -15.43 2.41 3.78
N LEU A 62 -15.47 1.27 4.49
CA LEU A 62 -14.57 1.02 5.61
C LEU A 62 -13.11 1.06 5.18
N ALA A 63 -12.75 0.41 4.08
CA ALA A 63 -11.38 0.40 3.57
C ALA A 63 -10.89 1.80 3.19
N LYS A 64 -11.74 2.65 2.60
CA LYS A 64 -11.40 4.05 2.32
C LYS A 64 -11.17 4.84 3.61
N ALA A 65 -12.07 4.71 4.58
CA ALA A 65 -11.95 5.40 5.86
C ALA A 65 -10.67 4.98 6.62
N GLU A 66 -10.34 3.68 6.61
CA GLU A 66 -9.10 3.16 7.16
C GLU A 66 -7.87 3.76 6.45
N GLN A 67 -7.89 3.78 5.11
CA GLN A 67 -6.78 4.32 4.34
C GLN A 67 -6.56 5.82 4.58
N GLU A 68 -7.63 6.62 4.60
CA GLU A 68 -7.55 8.05 4.93
C GLU A 68 -7.02 8.30 6.34
N PHE A 69 -7.43 7.48 7.31
CA PHE A 69 -6.93 7.56 8.68
C PHE A 69 -5.43 7.24 8.75
N MET A 70 -4.99 6.19 8.05
CA MET A 70 -3.58 5.79 8.00
C MET A 70 -2.71 6.85 7.33
N ASP A 71 -3.17 7.44 6.22
CA ASP A 71 -2.44 8.50 5.53
C ASP A 71 -2.26 9.75 6.41
N ARG A 72 -3.32 10.14 7.14
CA ARG A 72 -3.26 11.24 8.11
C ARG A 72 -2.25 10.96 9.23
N LYS A 73 -2.27 9.75 9.78
CA LYS A 73 -1.35 9.32 10.86
C LYS A 73 0.10 9.29 10.36
N LEU A 74 0.35 8.72 9.18
CA LEU A 74 1.67 8.63 8.58
C LEU A 74 2.25 10.02 8.28
N GLY A 75 1.44 10.92 7.73
CA GLY A 75 1.86 12.31 7.48
C GLY A 75 2.22 13.06 8.77
N ALA A 76 1.46 12.85 9.84
CA ALA A 76 1.77 13.44 11.15
C ALA A 76 3.07 12.87 11.76
N GLN A 77 3.28 11.55 11.68
CA GLN A 77 4.52 10.92 12.14
C GLN A 77 5.74 11.40 11.35
N LYS A 78 5.64 11.47 10.01
CA LYS A 78 6.73 11.92 9.15
C LYS A 78 7.19 13.33 9.50
N LYS A 79 6.26 14.26 9.75
CA LYS A 79 6.57 15.64 10.17
C LYS A 79 7.32 15.68 11.51
N ARG A 80 6.90 14.87 12.48
CA ARG A 80 7.57 14.77 13.79
C ARG A 80 8.99 14.24 13.64
N PHE A 81 9.16 13.16 12.86
CA PHE A 81 10.46 12.57 12.60
C PHE A 81 11.42 13.55 11.91
N GLU A 82 10.93 14.32 10.92
CA GLU A 82 11.75 15.36 10.26
C GLU A 82 12.17 16.47 11.22
N GLN A 83 11.32 16.85 12.17
CA GLN A 83 11.66 17.83 13.21
C GLN A 83 12.71 17.29 14.17
N GLU A 84 12.53 16.06 14.66
CA GLU A 84 13.50 15.39 15.53
C GLU A 84 14.86 15.25 14.86
N LYS A 85 14.89 14.84 13.58
CA LYS A 85 16.13 14.76 12.80
C LYS A 85 16.85 16.11 12.71
N LYS A 86 16.12 17.21 12.51
CA LYS A 86 16.69 18.56 12.48
C LYS A 86 17.24 18.97 13.85
N GLN A 87 16.52 18.69 14.93
CA GLN A 87 16.96 19.00 16.28
C GLN A 87 18.22 18.23 16.67
N LEU A 88 18.24 16.92 16.38
CA LEU A 88 19.40 16.07 16.61
C LEU A 88 20.61 16.56 15.79
N HIS A 89 20.39 16.97 14.54
CA HIS A 89 21.47 17.53 13.71
C HIS A 89 22.06 18.81 14.30
N VAL A 90 21.23 19.71 14.82
CA VAL A 90 21.70 20.94 15.47
C VAL A 90 22.50 20.62 16.74
N GLN A 91 22.02 19.70 17.57
CA GLN A 91 22.74 19.24 18.77
C GLN A 91 24.10 18.63 18.40
N PHE A 92 24.12 17.75 17.41
CA PHE A 92 25.34 17.10 16.93
C PHE A 92 26.38 18.12 16.43
N VAL A 93 25.97 19.12 15.63
CA VAL A 93 26.88 20.17 15.16
C VAL A 93 27.40 21.03 16.32
N ALA A 94 26.58 21.32 17.32
CA ALA A 94 27.00 22.09 18.50
C ALA A 94 28.03 21.33 19.36
N GLU A 95 27.81 20.04 19.62
CA GLU A 95 28.76 19.19 20.36
C GLU A 95 30.10 19.05 19.62
N HIS A 96 30.06 18.86 18.30
CA HIS A 96 31.29 18.78 17.50
C HIS A 96 32.02 20.12 17.38
N ARG A 97 31.29 21.24 17.30
CA ARG A 97 31.90 22.57 17.31
C ARG A 97 32.56 22.91 18.65
N ALA A 98 32.00 22.44 19.76
CA ALA A 98 32.58 22.65 21.10
C ALA A 98 33.81 21.77 21.38
N THR A 99 33.94 20.61 20.69
CA THR A 99 35.06 19.67 20.89
C THR A 99 36.24 19.90 19.94
N TYR A 100 36.03 20.51 18.78
CA TYR A 100 37.09 20.81 17.79
C TYR A 100 37.26 22.32 17.49
N GLY A 101 36.50 23.21 18.15
CA GLY A 101 36.49 24.64 17.87
C GLY A 101 37.60 25.48 18.51
N ASP A 102 38.60 24.86 19.11
CA ASP A 102 39.73 25.54 19.77
C ASP A 102 41.10 25.07 19.23
N SER A 103 41.16 24.72 17.94
CA SER A 103 42.41 24.41 17.26
C SER A 103 42.50 25.13 15.90
N ASP A 104 42.27 26.44 15.91
CA ASP A 104 42.56 27.31 14.76
C ASP A 104 43.08 28.70 15.18
N ALA A 105 44.00 28.71 16.14
CA ALA A 105 44.83 29.87 16.44
C ALA A 105 46.30 29.44 16.60
N GLY A 106 46.97 29.12 15.49
CA GLY A 106 48.42 28.98 15.49
C GLY A 106 48.99 28.05 14.42
N GLU A 107 49.78 28.66 13.54
CA GLU A 107 50.87 28.05 12.75
C GLU A 107 50.53 27.09 11.59
N GLY A 108 50.69 27.64 10.38
CA GLY A 108 51.76 27.16 9.50
C GLY A 108 51.38 26.10 8.47
N ALA A 109 51.12 26.54 7.24
CA ALA A 109 51.44 25.74 6.05
C ALA A 109 51.69 26.64 4.85
N ALA A 110 52.88 27.25 4.82
CA ALA A 110 53.58 27.44 3.56
C ALA A 110 54.32 26.13 3.26
N TYR A 111 53.84 25.33 2.33
CA TYR A 111 54.65 24.32 1.64
C TYR A 111 54.19 24.23 0.17
N VAL A 112 55.04 24.86 -0.66
CA VAL A 112 55.48 24.55 -2.03
C VAL A 112 54.62 23.65 -2.92
#